data_AF-A0A1Y1Z7F4-F1
#
_entry.id   AF-A0A1Y1Z7F4-F1
#
_cell.length_a   1.000
_cell.length_b   1.000
_cell.length_c   1.000
_cell.angle_alpha   90.00
_cell.angle_beta   90.00
_cell.angle_gamma   90.00
#
_symmetry.space_group_name_H-M   'P 1'
#
loop_
_entity.id
_entity.type
_entity.pdbx_description
1 polymer ?
#
loop_
_entity_poly.entity_id
_entity_poly.type
_entity_poly.pdbx_seq_one_letter_code
_entity_poly.pdbx_strand_id
1 'polypeptide(L)'
;MLDSLVNFGRRHRRGFFVTAGFFGSIYIFGQYAKRKVVELQEKTVRDSVAKENLKRRFEQNQRDCLMTVLSLLPTLGEQLISERGPTHSSPGPSGQTATVGGPENRKYVREKAGRSRALNLLGRFIYVDSVLASSERDKGRPLRLESTAEDQRRLSREVERKFLTYSWWLLHVGWKRCVEDVTQAVREVLGDMPLKKPLHLQDVIHLFQEIRTRLEFTESQTPANMRNLLLPDDLAGELEVLREGSGLDDPQIDGDLRMLLDETKDFLDSPDFVVVRQACLDEAFSLLNYNLRSVFLGNVSPTAKVYEMNSPEDPATEKAVSLAALLPIISRQVHQIINGVPNEFVEMLSTVKELQTYSAIVYSSFNLEDQ
;
A
#
# COMPACT_ATOMS: atom_id res chain seq x y z
N MET A 1 -40.26 -8.79 -82.02
CA MET A 1 -39.34 -9.28 -80.96
C MET A 1 -39.67 -8.72 -79.57
N LEU A 2 -40.06 -7.45 -79.44
CA LEU A 2 -40.43 -6.82 -78.17
C LEU A 2 -41.69 -7.43 -77.50
N ASP A 3 -42.73 -7.80 -78.26
CA ASP A 3 -43.94 -8.43 -77.70
C ASP A 3 -43.73 -9.85 -77.12
N SER A 4 -42.73 -10.57 -77.62
CA SER A 4 -42.36 -11.90 -77.10
C SER A 4 -41.69 -11.79 -75.72
N LEU A 5 -40.84 -10.77 -75.55
CA LEU A 5 -40.19 -10.43 -74.27
C LEU A 5 -41.20 -9.97 -73.21
N VAL A 6 -42.19 -9.16 -73.60
CA VAL A 6 -43.24 -8.67 -72.70
C VAL A 6 -44.15 -9.82 -72.23
N ASN A 7 -44.55 -10.72 -73.13
CA ASN A 7 -45.37 -11.88 -72.79
C ASN A 7 -44.61 -12.94 -71.97
N PHE A 8 -43.31 -13.11 -72.20
CA PHE A 8 -42.45 -13.99 -71.41
C PHE A 8 -42.27 -13.48 -69.97
N GLY A 9 -42.01 -12.17 -69.80
CA GLY A 9 -41.92 -11.54 -68.48
C GLY A 9 -43.24 -11.59 -67.69
N ARG A 10 -44.39 -11.48 -68.37
CA ARG A 10 -45.72 -11.53 -67.74
C ARG A 10 -46.10 -12.95 -67.29
N ARG A 11 -45.66 -14.00 -67.99
CA ARG A 11 -45.87 -15.41 -67.60
C ARG A 11 -44.95 -15.90 -66.48
N HIS A 12 -43.71 -15.39 -66.40
CA HIS A 12 -42.74 -15.77 -65.36
C HIS A 12 -42.67 -14.80 -64.17
N ARG A 13 -43.63 -13.88 -64.03
CA ARG A 13 -43.62 -12.81 -63.02
C ARG A 13 -43.44 -13.32 -61.58
N ARG A 14 -44.08 -14.45 -61.23
CA ARG A 14 -43.89 -15.11 -59.91
C ARG A 14 -42.47 -15.66 -59.73
N GLY A 15 -41.88 -16.25 -60.77
CA GLY A 15 -40.49 -16.74 -60.75
C GLY A 15 -39.50 -15.61 -60.53
N PHE A 16 -39.67 -14.48 -61.22
CA PHE A 16 -38.81 -13.29 -61.04
C PHE A 16 -38.92 -12.67 -59.63
N PHE A 17 -40.11 -12.61 -59.04
CA PHE A 17 -40.27 -12.11 -57.68
C PHE A 17 -39.66 -13.05 -56.63
N VAL A 18 -39.79 -14.37 -56.81
CA VAL A 18 -39.20 -15.37 -55.90
C VAL A 18 -37.68 -15.34 -55.98
N THR A 19 -37.10 -15.26 -57.18
CA THR A 19 -35.63 -15.17 -57.34
C THR A 19 -35.10 -13.84 -56.83
N ALA A 20 -35.75 -12.71 -57.16
CA ALA A 20 -35.35 -11.39 -56.64
C ALA A 20 -35.46 -11.31 -55.11
N GLY A 21 -36.49 -11.90 -54.51
CA GLY A 21 -36.65 -11.99 -53.06
C GLY A 21 -35.55 -12.85 -52.42
N PHE A 22 -35.20 -13.98 -53.03
CA PHE A 22 -34.10 -14.83 -52.56
C PHE A 22 -32.76 -14.09 -52.59
N PHE A 23 -32.38 -13.51 -53.73
CA PHE A 23 -31.14 -12.75 -53.85
C PHE A 23 -31.10 -11.50 -52.96
N GLY A 24 -32.23 -10.79 -52.83
CA GLY A 24 -32.36 -9.66 -51.91
C GLY A 24 -32.20 -10.06 -50.45
N SER A 25 -32.78 -11.19 -50.03
CA SER A 25 -32.64 -11.71 -48.67
C SER A 25 -31.20 -12.10 -48.32
N ILE A 26 -30.50 -12.76 -49.25
CA ILE A 26 -29.07 -13.13 -49.11
C ILE A 26 -28.21 -11.86 -49.01
N TYR A 27 -28.48 -10.86 -49.83
CA TYR A 27 -27.74 -9.61 -49.83
C TYR A 27 -27.87 -8.87 -48.48
N ILE A 28 -29.11 -8.69 -47.99
CA ILE A 28 -29.37 -8.04 -46.70
C ILE A 28 -28.74 -8.83 -45.55
N PHE A 29 -28.88 -10.16 -45.56
CA PHE A 29 -28.27 -11.02 -44.55
C PHE A 29 -26.74 -10.92 -44.55
N GLY A 30 -26.10 -10.93 -45.73
CA GLY A 30 -24.66 -10.74 -45.86
C GLY A 30 -24.18 -9.38 -45.36
N GLN A 31 -24.93 -8.31 -45.65
CA GLN A 31 -24.63 -6.96 -45.16
C GLN A 31 -24.79 -6.86 -43.63
N TYR A 32 -25.82 -7.48 -43.07
CA TYR A 32 -26.03 -7.56 -41.63
C TYR A 32 -24.92 -8.35 -40.94
N ALA A 33 -24.56 -9.53 -41.47
CA ALA A 33 -23.48 -10.36 -40.95
C ALA A 33 -22.13 -9.61 -40.96
N LYS A 34 -21.79 -8.94 -42.06
CA LYS A 34 -20.57 -8.12 -42.16
C LYS A 34 -20.57 -7.00 -41.12
N ARG A 35 -21.69 -6.29 -40.96
CA ARG A 35 -21.83 -5.22 -39.95
C ARG A 35 -21.68 -5.77 -38.53
N LYS A 36 -22.27 -6.93 -38.25
CA LYS A 36 -22.19 -7.58 -36.93
C LYS A 36 -20.78 -8.03 -36.59
N VAL A 37 -20.03 -8.56 -37.56
CA VAL A 37 -18.61 -8.94 -37.36
C VAL A 37 -17.76 -7.72 -37.03
N VAL A 38 -17.91 -6.62 -37.76
CA VAL A 38 -17.17 -5.37 -37.48
C VAL A 38 -17.55 -4.83 -36.10
N GLU A 39 -18.84 -4.81 -35.75
CA GLU A 39 -19.30 -4.37 -34.42
C GLU A 39 -18.70 -5.22 -33.29
N LEU A 40 -18.65 -6.54 -33.45
CA LEU A 40 -18.05 -7.45 -32.47
C LEU A 40 -16.53 -7.27 -32.35
N GLN A 41 -15.84 -7.06 -33.47
CA GLN A 41 -14.41 -6.76 -33.48
C GLN A 41 -14.14 -5.43 -32.78
N GLU A 42 -14.89 -4.38 -33.11
CA GLU A 42 -14.76 -3.08 -32.46
C GLU A 42 -15.05 -3.15 -30.98
N LYS A 43 -16.10 -3.88 -30.56
CA LYS A 43 -16.41 -4.07 -29.13
C LYS A 43 -15.26 -4.77 -28.41
N THR A 44 -14.73 -5.87 -28.97
CA THR A 44 -13.61 -6.61 -28.37
C THR A 44 -12.36 -5.74 -28.25
N VAL A 45 -12.05 -4.95 -29.27
CA VAL A 45 -10.91 -4.01 -29.26
C VAL A 45 -11.13 -2.91 -28.23
N ARG A 46 -12.32 -2.31 -28.18
CA ARG A 46 -12.66 -1.29 -27.16
C ARG A 46 -12.55 -1.84 -25.75
N ASP A 47 -13.10 -3.02 -25.49
CA ASP A 47 -13.05 -3.67 -24.18
C ASP A 47 -11.59 -4.00 -23.79
N SER A 48 -10.77 -4.43 -24.74
CA SER A 48 -9.35 -4.70 -24.52
C SER A 48 -8.57 -3.43 -24.20
N VAL A 49 -8.80 -2.34 -24.94
CA VAL A 49 -8.19 -1.03 -24.69
C VAL A 49 -8.62 -0.46 -23.35
N ALA A 50 -9.90 -0.60 -22.98
CA ALA A 50 -10.42 -0.14 -21.69
C ALA A 50 -9.75 -0.89 -20.52
N LYS A 51 -9.66 -2.22 -20.62
CA LYS A 51 -8.96 -3.05 -19.62
C LYS A 51 -7.48 -2.70 -19.51
N GLU A 52 -6.80 -2.48 -20.63
CA GLU A 52 -5.39 -2.11 -20.64
C GLU A 52 -5.18 -0.72 -19.99
N ASN A 53 -6.04 0.25 -20.29
CA ASN A 53 -5.99 1.56 -19.67
C ASN A 53 -6.20 1.49 -18.15
N LEU A 54 -7.19 0.71 -17.69
CA LEU A 54 -7.44 0.51 -16.26
C LEU A 54 -6.24 -0.13 -15.56
N LYS A 55 -5.68 -1.18 -16.17
CA LYS A 55 -4.48 -1.87 -15.67
C LYS A 55 -3.29 -0.92 -15.55
N ARG A 56 -3.02 -0.12 -16.59
CA ARG A 56 -1.93 0.87 -16.57
C ARG A 56 -2.10 1.90 -15.45
N ARG A 57 -3.33 2.41 -15.24
CA ARG A 57 -3.64 3.35 -14.15
C ARG A 57 -3.46 2.71 -12.78
N PHE A 58 -3.91 1.47 -12.61
CA PHE A 58 -3.69 0.72 -11.37
C PHE A 58 -2.20 0.51 -11.08
N GLU A 59 -1.41 0.06 -12.06
CA GLU A 59 0.04 -0.12 -11.90
C GLU A 59 0.77 1.19 -11.60
N GLN A 60 0.32 2.30 -12.19
CA GLN A 60 0.86 3.62 -11.85
C GLN A 60 0.50 4.02 -10.42
N ASN A 61 -0.76 3.85 -10.01
CA ASN A 61 -1.20 4.13 -8.64
C ASN A 61 -0.40 3.33 -7.60
N GLN A 62 -0.12 2.05 -7.88
CA GLN A 62 0.73 1.21 -7.02
C GLN A 62 2.16 1.77 -6.90
N ARG A 63 2.78 2.22 -8.01
CA ARG A 63 4.10 2.85 -7.97
C ARG A 63 4.09 4.15 -7.18
N ASP A 64 3.06 4.97 -7.33
CA ASP A 64 2.92 6.23 -6.61
C ASP A 64 2.73 6.00 -5.10
N CYS A 65 1.92 5.00 -4.71
CA CYS A 65 1.82 4.55 -3.32
C CYS A 65 3.16 4.07 -2.76
N LEU A 66 3.91 3.26 -3.52
CA LEU A 66 5.22 2.76 -3.11
C LEU A 66 6.22 3.91 -2.87
N MET A 67 6.28 4.86 -3.79
CA MET A 67 7.12 6.06 -3.65
C MET A 67 6.71 6.90 -2.44
N THR A 68 5.41 7.01 -2.18
CA THR A 68 4.88 7.69 -0.99
C THR A 68 5.37 7.01 0.29
N VAL A 69 5.26 5.68 0.38
CA VAL A 69 5.76 4.90 1.53
C VAL A 69 7.26 5.12 1.71
N LEU A 70 8.06 5.02 0.65
CA LEU A 70 9.51 5.24 0.70
C LEU A 70 9.87 6.67 1.15
N SER A 71 9.06 7.67 0.80
CA SER A 71 9.29 9.06 1.21
C SER A 71 8.95 9.32 2.68
N LEU A 72 7.96 8.62 3.23
CA LEU A 72 7.51 8.77 4.62
C LEU A 72 8.33 7.93 5.60
N LEU A 73 8.91 6.83 5.13
CA LEU A 73 9.62 5.86 5.97
C LEU A 73 10.81 6.46 6.74
N PRO A 74 11.70 7.29 6.15
CA PRO A 74 12.76 7.97 6.92
C PRO A 74 12.21 8.88 8.02
N THR A 75 11.10 9.58 7.76
CA THR A 75 10.47 10.46 8.75
C THR A 75 9.99 9.65 9.96
N LEU A 76 9.28 8.55 9.70
CA LEU A 76 8.82 7.65 10.75
C LEU A 76 10.00 7.03 11.52
N GLY A 77 11.06 6.65 10.81
CA GLY A 77 12.25 6.08 11.41
C GLY A 77 13.04 7.04 12.29
N GLU A 78 13.21 8.30 11.87
CA GLU A 78 13.85 9.33 12.69
C GLU A 78 13.06 9.61 13.97
N GLN A 79 11.73 9.63 13.88
CA GLN A 79 10.87 9.80 15.06
C GLN A 79 11.01 8.61 16.03
N LEU A 80 10.98 7.37 15.50
CA LEU A 80 11.14 6.15 16.29
C LEU A 80 12.50 6.09 16.99
N ILE A 81 13.58 6.42 16.27
CA ILE A 81 14.95 6.44 16.84
C ILE A 81 15.11 7.59 17.84
N SER A 82 14.51 8.76 17.56
CA SER A 82 14.61 9.93 18.43
C SER A 82 13.86 9.76 19.75
N GLU A 83 12.68 9.13 19.74
CA GLU A 83 11.92 8.87 20.95
C GLU A 83 12.60 7.78 21.80
N ARG A 84 13.26 6.82 21.14
CA ARG A 84 14.08 5.78 21.79
C ARG A 84 15.58 6.12 21.90
N GLY A 85 15.94 7.40 22.00
CA GLY A 85 17.35 7.84 22.07
C GLY A 85 18.23 7.00 23.03
N PRO A 86 19.55 6.91 22.77
CA PRO A 86 20.42 5.91 23.39
C PRO A 86 20.45 6.08 24.90
N THR A 87 20.19 5.00 25.63
CA THR A 87 20.49 4.90 27.06
C THR A 87 21.99 5.08 27.27
N HIS A 88 22.44 6.32 27.48
CA HIS A 88 23.74 6.59 28.08
C HIS A 88 23.68 6.17 29.55
N SER A 89 24.18 4.97 29.82
CA SER A 89 24.81 4.66 31.08
C SER A 89 25.95 5.65 31.34
N SER A 90 25.76 6.56 32.30
CA SER A 90 26.84 7.15 33.11
C SER A 90 26.25 7.65 34.44
N PRO A 91 26.95 7.43 35.58
CA PRO A 91 26.39 7.63 36.91
C PRO A 91 26.32 9.12 37.28
N GLY A 92 25.35 9.46 38.14
CA GLY A 92 25.18 10.82 38.66
C GLY A 92 26.44 11.37 39.37
N PRO A 93 26.43 12.67 39.67
CA PRO A 93 26.03 12.96 41.04
C PRO A 93 25.09 14.16 41.21
N SER A 94 24.29 14.03 42.28
CA SER A 94 23.79 15.09 43.16
C SER A 94 22.93 16.23 42.58
N GLY A 95 21.64 16.12 42.89
CA GLY A 95 20.88 17.18 43.55
C GLY A 95 20.61 18.45 42.76
N GLN A 96 19.50 18.48 42.02
CA GLN A 96 18.59 19.64 41.99
C GLN A 96 17.29 19.28 41.27
N THR A 97 16.19 19.65 41.91
CA THR A 97 14.82 19.66 41.39
C THR A 97 14.76 20.46 40.07
N ALA A 98 14.61 19.78 38.94
CA ALA A 98 14.46 20.43 37.63
C ALA A 98 12.99 20.72 37.33
N THR A 99 12.60 21.96 37.59
CA THR A 99 11.39 22.60 37.08
C THR A 99 11.38 22.63 35.55
N VAL A 100 10.29 22.10 34.97
CA VAL A 100 9.55 22.58 33.79
C VAL A 100 10.36 23.15 32.60
N GLY A 101 10.41 22.34 31.54
CA GLY A 101 10.70 22.64 30.13
C GLY A 101 11.10 24.07 29.74
N GLY A 102 12.41 24.27 29.56
CA GLY A 102 13.00 25.50 29.01
C GLY A 102 12.69 25.72 27.51
N PRO A 103 12.87 26.98 27.03
CA PRO A 103 12.50 27.42 25.69
C PRO A 103 13.30 26.76 24.55
N GLU A 104 14.51 26.25 24.82
CA GLU A 104 15.30 25.54 23.80
C GLU A 104 14.72 24.19 23.41
N ASN A 105 14.18 23.43 24.39
CA ASN A 105 13.55 22.15 24.10
C ASN A 105 12.25 22.33 23.29
N ARG A 106 11.51 23.42 23.54
CA ARG A 106 10.31 23.79 22.76
C ARG A 106 10.66 24.27 21.35
N LYS A 107 11.78 24.97 21.16
CA LYS A 107 12.30 25.34 19.83
C LYS A 107 12.73 24.12 19.03
N TYR A 108 13.48 23.21 19.65
CA TYR A 108 13.93 21.97 19.01
C TYR A 108 12.74 21.08 18.60
N VAL A 109 11.75 20.90 19.48
CA VAL A 109 10.53 20.15 19.15
C VAL A 109 9.72 20.84 18.04
N ARG A 110 9.58 22.18 18.07
CA ARG A 110 8.89 22.92 16.99
C ARG A 110 9.63 22.88 15.65
N GLU A 111 10.95 22.94 15.66
CA GLU A 111 11.77 22.85 14.45
C GLU A 111 11.69 21.45 13.84
N LYS A 112 11.76 20.40 14.67
CA LYS A 112 11.66 19.01 14.24
C LYS A 112 10.25 18.67 13.74
N ALA A 113 9.22 19.15 14.44
CA ALA A 113 7.83 19.08 13.97
C ALA A 113 7.62 19.85 12.65
N GLY A 114 8.27 21.01 12.48
CA GLY A 114 8.25 21.78 11.25
C GLY A 114 8.91 21.06 10.06
N ARG A 115 10.05 20.39 10.27
CA ARG A 115 10.72 19.57 9.24
C ARG A 115 9.90 18.34 8.87
N SER A 116 9.33 17.65 9.85
CA SER A 116 8.42 16.51 9.64
C SER A 116 7.15 16.92 8.88
N ARG A 117 6.61 18.11 9.20
CA ARG A 117 5.47 18.71 8.47
C ARG A 117 5.83 19.05 7.03
N ALA A 118 7.02 19.61 6.79
CA ALA A 118 7.50 19.94 5.46
C ALA A 118 7.75 18.69 4.59
N LEU A 119 8.29 17.61 5.16
CA LEU A 119 8.51 16.34 4.44
C LEU A 119 7.19 15.64 4.10
N ASN A 120 6.22 15.64 5.03
CA ASN A 120 4.87 15.13 4.78
C ASN A 120 4.17 15.95 3.67
N LEU A 121 4.32 17.29 3.71
CA LEU A 121 3.87 18.14 2.61
C LEU A 121 4.56 17.77 1.29
N LEU A 122 5.86 17.48 1.30
CA LEU A 122 6.63 17.13 0.11
C LEU A 122 6.20 15.80 -0.51
N GLY A 123 6.01 14.74 0.29
CA GLY A 123 5.51 13.44 -0.18
C GLY A 123 4.08 13.55 -0.73
N ARG A 124 3.24 14.36 -0.06
CA ARG A 124 1.90 14.73 -0.54
C ARG A 124 1.94 15.59 -1.80
N PHE A 125 2.90 16.51 -1.94
CA PHE A 125 3.08 17.31 -3.15
C PHE A 125 3.52 16.43 -4.31
N ILE A 126 4.41 15.45 -4.11
CA ILE A 126 4.80 14.50 -5.16
C ILE A 126 3.60 13.64 -5.61
N TYR A 127 2.77 13.18 -4.68
CA TYR A 127 1.53 12.44 -5.00
C TYR A 127 0.50 13.32 -5.71
N VAL A 128 0.22 14.52 -5.17
CA VAL A 128 -0.72 15.46 -5.79
C VAL A 128 -0.20 15.90 -7.17
N ASP A 129 1.10 16.11 -7.34
CA ASP A 129 1.70 16.45 -8.63
C ASP A 129 1.70 15.26 -9.60
N SER A 130 1.83 14.00 -9.13
CA SER A 130 1.69 12.80 -9.97
C SER A 130 0.24 12.57 -10.43
N VAL A 131 -0.73 12.81 -9.55
CA VAL A 131 -2.17 12.76 -9.82
C VAL A 131 -2.58 13.91 -10.76
N LEU A 132 -2.08 15.14 -10.52
CA LEU A 132 -2.33 16.30 -11.38
C LEU A 132 -1.66 16.14 -12.75
N ALA A 133 -0.42 15.68 -12.84
CA ALA A 133 0.27 15.43 -14.11
C ALA A 133 -0.35 14.27 -14.91
N SER A 134 -1.04 13.34 -14.24
CA SER A 134 -1.86 12.31 -14.89
C SER A 134 -3.17 12.88 -15.43
N SER A 135 -3.77 13.84 -14.73
CA SER A 135 -4.96 14.59 -15.18
C SER A 135 -4.67 15.55 -16.33
N GLU A 136 -3.49 16.19 -16.35
CA GLU A 136 -3.10 17.10 -17.43
C GLU A 136 -2.80 16.39 -18.75
N ARG A 137 -2.33 15.13 -18.71
CA ARG A 137 -2.07 14.32 -19.91
C ARG A 137 -3.34 13.90 -20.67
N ASP A 138 -4.51 13.98 -20.04
CA ASP A 138 -5.80 13.71 -20.69
C ASP A 138 -6.37 14.94 -21.43
N LYS A 139 -5.75 16.13 -21.29
CA LYS A 139 -6.13 17.37 -22.02
C LYS A 139 -5.77 17.34 -23.53
N GLY A 140 -5.19 16.24 -24.03
CA GLY A 140 -4.88 16.04 -25.44
C GLY A 140 -6.09 15.73 -26.34
N ARG A 141 -7.30 15.58 -25.78
CA ARG A 141 -8.54 15.44 -26.54
C ARG A 141 -9.16 16.82 -26.79
N PRO A 142 -9.45 17.21 -28.05
CA PRO A 142 -9.96 18.54 -28.35
C PRO A 142 -11.31 18.77 -27.68
N LEU A 143 -11.45 19.97 -27.12
CA LEU A 143 -12.54 20.45 -26.29
C LEU A 143 -13.92 20.18 -26.92
N ARG A 144 -14.75 19.41 -26.21
CA ARG A 144 -16.21 19.51 -26.31
C ARG A 144 -16.70 20.16 -25.01
N LEU A 145 -17.20 21.38 -25.14
CA LEU A 145 -17.75 22.19 -24.06
C LEU A 145 -19.15 21.69 -23.69
N GLU A 146 -19.22 20.48 -23.16
CA GLU A 146 -20.38 19.97 -22.43
C GLU A 146 -19.81 19.48 -21.10
N SER A 147 -20.10 20.18 -20.01
CA SER A 147 -19.82 19.71 -18.66
C SER A 147 -20.63 18.43 -18.44
N THR A 148 -20.02 17.27 -18.74
CA THR A 148 -20.59 15.97 -18.42
C THR A 148 -20.72 15.84 -16.91
N ALA A 149 -21.72 15.08 -16.45
CA ALA A 149 -21.91 14.71 -15.04
C ALA A 149 -20.64 14.10 -14.39
N GLU A 150 -19.64 13.72 -15.19
CA GLU A 150 -18.28 13.34 -14.79
C GLU A 150 -17.54 14.44 -13.99
N ASP A 151 -17.81 15.73 -14.24
CA ASP A 151 -17.22 16.82 -13.44
C ASP A 151 -17.91 17.02 -12.08
N GLN A 152 -19.13 16.51 -11.90
CA GLN A 152 -19.88 16.60 -10.63
C GLN A 152 -19.48 15.52 -9.60
N ARG A 153 -18.80 14.45 -10.02
CA ARG A 153 -18.32 13.36 -9.13
C ARG A 153 -16.82 13.35 -8.88
N ARG A 154 -16.08 14.29 -9.47
CA ARG A 154 -14.69 14.51 -9.06
C ARG A 154 -14.70 15.09 -7.65
N LEU A 155 -14.25 14.29 -6.68
CA LEU A 155 -13.99 14.75 -5.31
C LEU A 155 -13.34 16.13 -5.36
N SER A 156 -13.89 17.09 -4.61
CA SER A 156 -13.29 18.41 -4.53
C SER A 156 -11.83 18.27 -4.13
N ARG A 157 -10.93 19.03 -4.77
CA ARG A 157 -9.50 19.06 -4.41
C ARG A 157 -9.30 19.34 -2.92
N GLU A 158 -10.25 20.05 -2.30
CA GLU A 158 -10.25 20.30 -0.86
C GLU A 158 -10.53 19.03 -0.04
N VAL A 159 -11.49 18.20 -0.46
CA VAL A 159 -11.84 16.93 0.19
C VAL A 159 -10.70 15.92 0.06
N GLU A 160 -10.15 15.77 -1.14
CA GLU A 160 -8.96 14.92 -1.39
C GLU A 160 -7.79 15.36 -0.50
N ARG A 161 -7.54 16.67 -0.44
CA ARG A 161 -6.53 17.25 0.44
C ARG A 161 -6.84 16.90 1.91
N LYS A 162 -8.04 17.15 2.42
CA LYS A 162 -8.42 16.82 3.81
C LYS A 162 -8.24 15.34 4.09
N PHE A 163 -8.70 14.45 3.22
CA PHE A 163 -8.59 13.00 3.35
C PHE A 163 -7.13 12.55 3.45
N LEU A 164 -6.26 12.97 2.54
CA LEU A 164 -4.83 12.60 2.59
C LEU A 164 -4.11 13.11 3.84
N THR A 165 -4.64 14.15 4.49
CA THR A 165 -4.10 14.65 5.77
C THR A 165 -4.21 13.61 6.88
N TYR A 166 -5.12 12.63 6.77
CA TYR A 166 -5.27 11.59 7.78
C TYR A 166 -4.07 10.65 7.92
N SER A 167 -3.19 10.60 6.92
CA SER A 167 -1.85 10.00 7.06
C SER A 167 -1.03 10.60 8.22
N TRP A 168 -1.34 11.82 8.64
CA TRP A 168 -0.74 12.47 9.81
C TRP A 168 -0.94 11.65 11.09
N TRP A 169 -2.08 10.98 11.27
CA TRP A 169 -2.39 10.20 12.47
C TRP A 169 -1.35 9.11 12.69
N LEU A 170 -1.11 8.28 11.67
CA LEU A 170 -0.10 7.23 11.71
C LEU A 170 1.28 7.79 12.07
N LEU A 171 1.65 8.95 11.49
CA LEU A 171 2.96 9.59 11.67
C LEU A 171 3.15 10.36 12.98
N HIS A 172 2.12 10.58 13.80
CA HIS A 172 2.27 11.39 15.02
C HIS A 172 1.65 10.77 16.28
N VAL A 173 0.64 9.92 16.10
CA VAL A 173 -0.13 9.30 17.18
C VAL A 173 -0.05 7.78 17.08
N GLY A 174 -0.41 7.23 15.92
CA GLY A 174 -0.53 5.79 15.70
C GLY A 174 0.72 5.00 16.00
N TRP A 175 1.87 5.44 15.48
CA TRP A 175 3.13 4.72 15.70
C TRP A 175 3.59 4.72 17.16
N LYS A 176 3.23 5.73 17.96
CA LYS A 176 3.60 5.80 19.39
C LYS A 176 2.87 4.74 20.18
N ARG A 177 1.56 4.59 19.93
CA ARG A 177 0.74 3.52 20.51
C ARG A 177 1.32 2.15 20.15
N CYS A 178 1.67 1.96 18.87
CA CYS A 178 2.35 0.74 18.41
C CYS A 178 3.67 0.49 19.16
N VAL A 179 4.48 1.52 19.39
CA VAL A 179 5.73 1.40 20.16
C VAL A 179 5.47 1.04 21.61
N GLU A 180 4.46 1.62 22.26
CA GLU A 180 4.05 1.30 23.62
C GLU A 180 3.63 -0.18 23.74
N ASP A 181 2.74 -0.63 22.86
CA ASP A 181 2.24 -2.00 22.82
C ASP A 181 3.37 -3.00 22.56
N VAL A 182 4.22 -2.74 21.56
CA VAL A 182 5.38 -3.58 21.24
C VAL A 182 6.38 -3.60 22.40
N THR A 183 6.62 -2.46 23.05
CA THR A 183 7.54 -2.40 24.20
C THR A 183 7.00 -3.21 25.38
N GLN A 184 5.69 -3.19 25.63
CA GLN A 184 5.07 -4.01 26.65
C GLN A 184 5.24 -5.50 26.33
N ALA A 185 4.89 -5.93 25.12
CA ALA A 185 5.03 -7.33 24.69
C ALA A 185 6.49 -7.82 24.75
N VAL A 186 7.45 -7.01 24.30
CA VAL A 186 8.88 -7.32 24.37
C VAL A 186 9.34 -7.49 25.82
N ARG A 187 8.91 -6.63 26.74
CA ARG A 187 9.27 -6.73 28.17
C ARG A 187 8.75 -8.01 28.79
N GLU A 188 7.54 -8.42 28.46
CA GLU A 188 6.96 -9.64 29.01
C GLU A 188 7.59 -10.93 28.46
N VAL A 189 8.11 -10.92 27.22
CA VAL A 189 8.77 -12.09 26.61
C VAL A 189 10.25 -12.17 26.99
N LEU A 190 10.96 -11.03 26.95
CA LEU A 190 12.42 -10.99 27.07
C LEU A 190 12.92 -10.44 28.43
N GLY A 191 12.04 -9.90 29.27
CA GLY A 191 12.43 -9.18 30.49
C GLY A 191 13.26 -10.01 31.48
N ASP A 192 12.90 -11.28 31.67
CA ASP A 192 13.61 -12.20 32.57
C ASP A 192 14.73 -13.00 31.88
N MET A 193 14.98 -12.75 30.59
CA MET A 193 15.97 -13.50 29.83
C MET A 193 17.39 -12.99 30.08
N PRO A 194 18.35 -13.86 30.47
CA PRO A 194 19.72 -13.43 30.68
C PRO A 194 20.39 -13.07 29.34
N LEU A 195 21.09 -11.93 29.29
CA LEU A 195 21.79 -11.43 28.09
C LEU A 195 22.82 -12.39 27.50
N LYS A 196 23.35 -13.31 28.33
CA LYS A 196 24.33 -14.32 27.92
C LYS A 196 23.70 -15.65 27.50
N LYS A 197 22.37 -15.78 27.52
CA LYS A 197 21.67 -16.99 27.10
C LYS A 197 22.11 -17.34 25.67
N PRO A 198 22.62 -18.55 25.42
CA PRO A 198 22.85 -19.02 24.06
C PRO A 198 21.50 -19.21 23.36
N LEU A 199 21.33 -18.61 22.20
CA LEU A 199 20.14 -18.74 21.35
C LEU A 199 20.54 -19.28 19.98
N HIS A 200 19.76 -20.23 19.46
CA HIS A 200 19.82 -20.66 18.07
C HIS A 200 18.84 -19.83 17.21
N LEU A 201 18.96 -19.95 15.88
CA LEU A 201 18.07 -19.25 14.96
C LEU A 201 16.60 -19.56 15.24
N GLN A 202 16.28 -20.84 15.51
CA GLN A 202 14.92 -21.27 15.82
C GLN A 202 14.37 -20.61 17.10
N ASP A 203 15.22 -20.39 18.11
CA ASP A 203 14.82 -19.68 19.33
C ASP A 203 14.45 -18.24 19.02
N VAL A 204 15.21 -17.56 18.15
CA VAL A 204 14.92 -16.18 17.73
C VAL A 204 13.64 -16.10 16.92
N ILE A 205 13.40 -17.04 16.01
CA ILE A 205 12.15 -17.13 15.25
C ILE A 205 10.97 -17.30 16.20
N HIS A 206 11.08 -18.20 17.17
CA HIS A 206 10.03 -18.42 18.17
C HIS A 206 9.79 -17.16 19.03
N LEU A 207 10.84 -16.44 19.43
CA LEU A 207 10.71 -15.19 20.17
C LEU A 207 9.95 -14.12 19.38
N PHE A 208 10.26 -13.96 18.08
CA PHE A 208 9.50 -13.04 17.23
C PHE A 208 8.05 -13.48 17.06
N GLN A 209 7.79 -14.76 16.85
CA GLN A 209 6.43 -15.30 16.75
C GLN A 209 5.62 -15.10 18.03
N GLU A 210 6.24 -15.28 19.20
CA GLU A 210 5.58 -15.07 20.49
C GLU A 210 5.21 -13.60 20.69
N ILE A 211 6.13 -12.67 20.39
CA ILE A 211 5.86 -11.22 20.44
C ILE A 211 4.73 -10.85 19.48
N ARG A 212 4.79 -11.35 18.24
CA ARG A 212 3.73 -11.11 17.23
C ARG A 212 2.38 -11.66 17.68
N THR A 213 2.36 -12.86 18.25
CA THR A 213 1.11 -13.50 18.68
C THR A 213 0.39 -12.64 19.73
N ARG A 214 1.12 -12.05 20.68
CA ARG A 214 0.54 -11.17 21.72
C ARG A 214 0.02 -9.84 21.18
N LEU A 215 0.57 -9.35 20.07
CA LEU A 215 0.18 -8.07 19.46
C LEU A 215 -0.94 -8.24 18.42
N GLU A 216 -0.88 -9.32 17.65
CA GLU A 216 -1.78 -9.56 16.53
C GLU A 216 -3.05 -10.31 16.92
N PHE A 217 -3.06 -10.97 18.09
CA PHE A 217 -4.19 -11.75 18.57
C PHE A 217 -4.58 -11.39 20.00
N THR A 218 -5.87 -11.36 20.26
CA THR A 218 -6.41 -11.25 21.62
C THR A 218 -6.24 -12.56 22.39
N GLU A 219 -6.48 -12.54 23.70
CA GLU A 219 -6.50 -13.75 24.54
C GLU A 219 -7.47 -14.83 24.01
N SER A 220 -8.50 -14.42 23.25
CA SER A 220 -9.48 -15.33 22.62
C SER A 220 -9.03 -15.85 21.25
N GLN A 221 -7.76 -15.64 20.86
CA GLN A 221 -7.21 -15.98 19.54
C GLN A 221 -7.92 -15.31 18.36
N THR A 222 -8.64 -14.21 18.61
CA THR A 222 -9.22 -13.40 17.54
C THR A 222 -8.20 -12.37 17.07
N PRO A 223 -8.10 -12.09 15.76
CA PRO A 223 -7.23 -11.03 15.27
C PRO A 223 -7.55 -9.69 15.95
N ALA A 224 -6.52 -9.02 16.46
CA ALA A 224 -6.66 -7.71 17.08
C ALA A 224 -7.02 -6.67 16.02
N ASN A 225 -7.92 -5.77 16.38
CA ASN A 225 -8.22 -4.61 15.57
C ASN A 225 -7.07 -3.59 15.76
N MET A 226 -6.42 -3.20 14.65
CA MET A 226 -5.29 -2.26 14.64
C MET A 226 -5.66 -0.95 13.95
N ARG A 227 -6.95 -0.69 13.72
CA ARG A 227 -7.45 0.51 13.03
C ARG A 227 -7.05 1.78 13.76
N ASN A 228 -7.06 1.75 15.10
CA ASN A 228 -6.66 2.86 15.97
C ASN A 228 -5.19 3.32 15.77
N LEU A 229 -4.33 2.49 15.17
CA LEU A 229 -2.96 2.84 14.78
C LEU A 229 -2.93 3.60 13.45
N LEU A 230 -3.90 3.37 12.56
CA LEU A 230 -3.93 3.93 11.21
C LEU A 230 -4.83 5.17 11.14
N LEU A 231 -5.98 5.14 11.81
CA LEU A 231 -6.98 6.20 11.83
C LEU A 231 -7.56 6.41 13.24
N PRO A 232 -8.02 7.64 13.56
CA PRO A 232 -8.76 7.89 14.78
C PRO A 232 -10.13 7.18 14.79
N ASP A 233 -10.54 6.73 15.98
CA ASP A 233 -11.84 6.08 16.20
C ASP A 233 -12.97 7.10 16.43
N ASP A 234 -12.63 8.24 17.00
CA ASP A 234 -13.56 9.23 17.50
C ASP A 234 -13.50 10.55 16.73
N LEU A 235 -14.60 11.29 16.76
CA LEU A 235 -14.71 12.60 16.11
C LEU A 235 -13.67 13.60 16.65
N ALA A 236 -13.29 13.49 17.93
CA ALA A 236 -12.29 14.38 18.51
C ALA A 236 -10.91 14.16 17.87
N GLY A 237 -10.49 12.91 17.67
CA GLY A 237 -9.26 12.58 16.95
C GLY A 237 -9.31 12.99 15.48
N GLU A 238 -10.45 12.80 14.80
CA GLU A 238 -10.65 13.26 13.42
C GLU A 238 -10.45 14.78 13.26
N LEU A 239 -11.05 15.56 14.16
CA LEU A 239 -10.91 17.02 14.16
C LEU A 239 -9.48 17.46 14.54
N GLU A 240 -8.83 16.76 15.47
CA GLU A 240 -7.43 17.02 15.83
C GLU A 240 -6.51 16.84 14.62
N VAL A 241 -6.68 15.76 13.85
CA VAL A 241 -5.90 15.51 12.63
C VAL A 241 -6.06 16.64 11.62
N LEU A 242 -7.27 17.14 11.43
CA LEU A 242 -7.51 18.27 10.52
C LEU A 242 -6.90 19.57 11.04
N ARG A 243 -7.01 19.85 12.35
CA ARG A 243 -6.43 21.04 12.98
C ARG A 243 -4.90 21.04 12.87
N GLU A 244 -4.26 19.95 13.31
CA GLU A 244 -2.80 19.85 13.35
C GLU A 244 -2.21 19.58 11.96
N GLY A 245 -2.86 18.74 11.15
CA GLY A 245 -2.37 18.34 9.84
C GLY A 245 -2.61 19.38 8.74
N SER A 246 -3.74 20.09 8.77
CA SER A 246 -4.08 21.13 7.77
C SER A 246 -3.82 22.55 8.24
N GLY A 247 -3.68 22.79 9.56
CA GLY A 247 -3.52 24.14 10.11
C GLY A 247 -4.80 24.98 10.01
N LEU A 248 -5.97 24.34 9.95
CA LEU A 248 -7.27 25.02 9.95
C LEU A 248 -7.72 25.25 11.39
N ASP A 249 -8.12 26.49 11.71
CA ASP A 249 -8.52 26.87 13.07
C ASP A 249 -9.88 26.27 13.49
N ASP A 250 -10.79 26.05 12.53
CA ASP A 250 -12.09 25.40 12.73
C ASP A 250 -12.33 24.34 11.62
N PRO A 251 -11.79 23.12 11.79
CA PRO A 251 -11.95 22.09 10.79
C PRO A 251 -13.37 21.54 10.78
N GLN A 252 -13.96 21.47 9.59
CA GLN A 252 -15.28 20.85 9.37
C GLN A 252 -15.11 19.61 8.50
N ILE A 253 -15.83 18.54 8.88
CA ILE A 253 -15.93 17.30 8.12
C ILE A 253 -17.19 17.40 7.26
N ASP A 254 -16.99 17.58 5.96
CA ASP A 254 -18.07 17.58 4.98
C ASP A 254 -18.59 16.14 4.74
N GLY A 255 -19.78 16.02 4.15
CA GLY A 255 -20.42 14.72 3.92
C GLY A 255 -19.56 13.77 3.09
N ASP A 256 -18.88 14.31 2.07
CA ASP A 256 -18.00 13.53 1.20
C ASP A 256 -16.76 13.02 1.95
N LEU A 257 -16.13 13.83 2.81
CA LEU A 257 -15.01 13.37 3.63
C LEU A 257 -15.45 12.35 4.67
N ARG A 258 -16.63 12.51 5.29
CA ARG A 258 -17.16 11.51 6.23
C ARG A 258 -17.35 10.17 5.52
N MET A 259 -17.96 10.17 4.35
CA MET A 259 -18.17 8.96 3.54
C MET A 259 -16.85 8.26 3.22
N LEU A 260 -15.82 9.00 2.77
CA LEU A 260 -14.50 8.43 2.49
C LEU A 260 -13.83 7.84 3.75
N LEU A 261 -13.95 8.52 4.90
CA LEU A 261 -13.38 8.04 6.15
C LEU A 261 -14.09 6.78 6.64
N ASP A 262 -15.42 6.75 6.60
CA ASP A 262 -16.20 5.59 7.01
C ASP A 262 -15.93 4.40 6.09
N GLU A 263 -15.92 4.60 4.77
CA GLU A 263 -15.58 3.54 3.82
C GLU A 263 -14.13 3.04 4.02
N THR A 264 -13.18 3.93 4.32
CA THR A 264 -11.81 3.52 4.65
C THR A 264 -11.78 2.70 5.94
N LYS A 265 -12.55 3.09 6.96
CA LYS A 265 -12.65 2.31 8.21
C LYS A 265 -13.27 0.94 7.97
N ASP A 266 -14.30 0.85 7.13
CA ASP A 266 -14.93 -0.42 6.73
C ASP A 266 -13.94 -1.33 6.01
N PHE A 267 -13.11 -0.79 5.11
CA PHE A 267 -12.02 -1.54 4.49
C PHE A 267 -11.01 -2.03 5.53
N LEU A 268 -10.59 -1.19 6.48
CA LEU A 268 -9.62 -1.57 7.52
C LEU A 268 -10.17 -2.58 8.53
N ASP A 269 -11.47 -2.55 8.79
CA ASP A 269 -12.15 -3.49 9.69
C ASP A 269 -12.58 -4.79 8.98
N SER A 270 -12.42 -4.85 7.65
CA SER A 270 -12.78 -6.02 6.86
C SER A 270 -11.92 -7.25 7.18
N PRO A 271 -12.48 -8.48 7.12
CA PRO A 271 -11.71 -9.70 7.29
C PRO A 271 -10.63 -9.87 6.19
N ASP A 272 -10.88 -9.35 4.99
CA ASP A 272 -9.93 -9.39 3.89
C ASP A 272 -8.68 -8.56 4.22
N PHE A 273 -8.84 -7.40 4.84
CA PHE A 273 -7.70 -6.60 5.30
C PHE A 273 -6.88 -7.31 6.39
N VAL A 274 -7.54 -8.07 7.28
CA VAL A 274 -6.83 -8.87 8.29
C VAL A 274 -5.91 -9.91 7.62
N VAL A 275 -6.38 -10.60 6.58
CA VAL A 275 -5.59 -11.57 5.82
C VAL A 275 -4.40 -10.87 5.13
N VAL A 276 -4.64 -9.73 4.50
CA VAL A 276 -3.59 -8.95 3.82
C VAL A 276 -2.53 -8.49 4.83
N ARG A 277 -2.94 -7.96 5.96
CA ARG A 277 -2.05 -7.51 7.03
C ARG A 277 -1.19 -8.66 7.55
N GLN A 278 -1.79 -9.82 7.81
CA GLN A 278 -1.06 -11.01 8.26
C GLN A 278 -0.03 -11.47 7.22
N ALA A 279 -0.42 -11.59 5.95
CA ALA A 279 0.49 -11.97 4.87
C ALA A 279 1.68 -11.01 4.74
N CYS A 280 1.41 -9.69 4.78
CA CYS A 280 2.47 -8.67 4.75
C CYS A 280 3.44 -8.77 5.93
N LEU A 281 2.93 -9.00 7.15
CA LEU A 281 3.78 -9.16 8.34
C LEU A 281 4.56 -10.48 8.29
N ASP A 282 3.94 -11.57 7.86
CA ASP A 282 4.59 -12.88 7.72
C ASP A 282 5.77 -12.83 6.76
N GLU A 283 5.60 -12.21 5.60
CA GLU A 283 6.68 -12.03 4.63
C GLU A 283 7.77 -11.08 5.17
N ALA A 284 7.40 -10.00 5.85
CA ALA A 284 8.37 -9.08 6.46
C ALA A 284 9.24 -9.76 7.52
N PHE A 285 8.64 -10.55 8.42
CA PHE A 285 9.40 -11.30 9.41
C PHE A 285 10.15 -12.49 8.80
N SER A 286 9.65 -13.09 7.73
CA SER A 286 10.38 -14.13 7.00
C SER A 286 11.66 -13.57 6.37
N LEU A 287 11.60 -12.38 5.76
CA LEU A 287 12.77 -11.68 5.24
C LEU A 287 13.75 -11.29 6.35
N LEU A 288 13.25 -10.79 7.49
CA LEU A 288 14.09 -10.50 8.66
C LEU A 288 14.81 -11.75 9.16
N ASN A 289 14.10 -12.87 9.29
CA ASN A 289 14.67 -14.14 9.72
C ASN A 289 15.72 -14.67 8.74
N TYR A 290 15.45 -14.53 7.44
CA TYR A 290 16.41 -14.86 6.37
C TYR A 290 17.71 -14.05 6.52
N ASN A 291 17.59 -12.73 6.72
CA ASN A 291 18.74 -11.85 6.89
C ASN A 291 19.56 -12.16 8.16
N LEU A 292 18.89 -12.56 9.24
CA LEU A 292 19.53 -12.96 10.50
C LEU A 292 20.22 -14.33 10.41
N ARG A 293 19.82 -15.21 9.49
CA ARG A 293 20.38 -16.57 9.34
C ARG A 293 21.90 -16.57 9.20
N SER A 294 22.45 -15.61 8.45
CA SER A 294 23.90 -15.47 8.21
C SER A 294 24.73 -15.37 9.49
N VAL A 295 24.14 -14.91 10.61
CA VAL A 295 24.81 -14.74 11.91
C VAL A 295 25.01 -16.09 12.62
N PHE A 296 24.10 -17.03 12.40
CA PHE A 296 24.09 -18.34 13.03
C PHE A 296 24.87 -19.37 12.22
N LEU A 297 25.14 -19.08 10.95
CA LEU A 297 26.04 -19.86 10.11
C LEU A 297 27.49 -19.46 10.45
N GLY A 298 28.31 -20.42 10.90
CA GLY A 298 29.71 -20.15 11.22
C GLY A 298 30.46 -19.52 10.04
N ASN A 299 31.39 -18.58 10.31
CA ASN A 299 32.16 -17.81 9.32
C ASN A 299 32.51 -18.63 8.06
N VAL A 300 31.79 -18.42 6.97
CA VAL A 300 32.34 -18.70 5.64
C VAL A 300 33.31 -17.55 5.38
N SER A 301 34.60 -17.78 5.64
CA SER A 301 35.65 -16.82 5.32
C SER A 301 35.57 -16.47 3.82
N PRO A 302 35.64 -15.19 3.40
CA PRO A 302 35.62 -14.81 1.98
C PRO A 302 36.84 -15.31 1.17
N THR A 303 37.78 -16.00 1.83
CA THR A 303 39.03 -16.51 1.25
C THR A 303 39.10 -18.03 1.17
N ALA A 304 37.96 -18.73 1.22
CA ALA A 304 37.92 -20.13 0.82
C ALA A 304 38.13 -20.22 -0.70
N LYS A 305 39.39 -20.47 -1.08
CA LYS A 305 39.79 -20.88 -2.42
C LYS A 305 38.77 -21.90 -2.93
N VAL A 306 38.32 -21.69 -4.17
CA VAL A 306 37.57 -22.64 -4.98
C VAL A 306 38.15 -24.03 -4.79
N TYR A 307 37.51 -24.83 -3.95
CA TYR A 307 37.74 -26.26 -3.86
C TYR A 307 36.44 -26.95 -4.23
N GLU A 308 36.64 -27.98 -5.03
CA GLU A 308 35.68 -28.63 -5.88
C GLU A 308 34.42 -29.11 -5.17
N MET A 309 33.33 -28.96 -5.92
CA MET A 309 32.00 -29.46 -5.68
C MET A 309 32.01 -30.99 -5.71
N ASN A 310 32.39 -31.63 -4.60
CA ASN A 310 32.23 -33.07 -4.33
C ASN A 310 32.40 -33.35 -2.82
N SER A 311 31.41 -32.99 -2.01
CA SER A 311 31.15 -33.64 -0.71
C SER A 311 29.66 -33.54 -0.41
N PRO A 312 29.01 -34.63 0.06
CA PRO A 312 27.61 -34.59 0.43
C PRO A 312 27.47 -33.68 1.65
N GLU A 313 26.78 -32.57 1.45
CA GLU A 313 26.27 -31.61 2.45
C GLU A 313 26.73 -31.87 3.90
N ASP A 314 27.89 -31.33 4.27
CA ASP A 314 28.18 -31.06 5.68
C ASP A 314 27.14 -30.02 6.13
N PRO A 315 26.21 -30.33 7.04
CA PRO A 315 25.25 -29.35 7.51
C PRO A 315 26.05 -28.25 8.19
N ALA A 316 26.05 -27.04 7.62
CA ALA A 316 26.67 -25.88 8.23
C ALA A 316 26.27 -25.84 9.71
N THR A 317 27.20 -26.13 10.60
CA THR A 317 26.89 -26.31 12.03
C THR A 317 26.34 -24.99 12.56
N GLU A 318 25.04 -24.95 12.80
CA GLU A 318 24.37 -23.78 13.36
C GLU A 318 24.95 -23.49 14.73
N LYS A 319 25.49 -22.28 14.88
CA LYS A 319 26.13 -21.83 16.11
C LYS A 319 25.15 -21.06 16.96
N ALA A 320 25.15 -21.35 18.26
CA ALA A 320 24.42 -20.54 19.23
C ALA A 320 25.08 -19.16 19.41
N VAL A 321 24.26 -18.11 19.45
CA VAL A 321 24.68 -16.72 19.61
C VAL A 321 24.02 -16.16 20.87
N SER A 322 24.77 -15.42 21.69
CA SER A 322 24.20 -14.79 22.88
C SER A 322 23.25 -13.66 22.51
N LEU A 323 22.18 -13.46 23.28
CA LEU A 323 21.24 -12.33 23.08
C LEU A 323 21.97 -10.98 22.98
N ALA A 324 22.97 -10.72 23.82
CA ALA A 324 23.78 -9.49 23.77
C ALA A 324 24.47 -9.26 22.42
N ALA A 325 24.91 -10.32 21.76
CA ALA A 325 25.57 -10.25 20.45
C ALA A 325 24.56 -10.07 19.29
N LEU A 326 23.29 -10.42 19.50
CA LEU A 326 22.23 -10.21 18.52
C LEU A 326 21.74 -8.76 18.49
N LEU A 327 21.76 -8.03 19.61
CA LEU A 327 21.23 -6.67 19.70
C LEU A 327 21.84 -5.70 18.66
N PRO A 328 23.17 -5.62 18.44
CA PRO A 328 23.74 -4.74 17.42
C PRO A 328 23.33 -5.14 16.01
N ILE A 329 23.11 -6.44 15.77
CA ILE A 329 22.73 -6.96 14.45
C ILE A 329 21.27 -6.62 14.16
N ILE A 330 20.38 -6.81 15.13
CA ILE A 330 18.99 -6.37 15.04
C ILE A 330 18.94 -4.86 14.84
N SER A 331 19.76 -4.08 15.55
CA SER A 331 19.85 -2.63 15.33
C SER A 331 20.29 -2.28 13.90
N ARG A 332 21.20 -3.04 13.30
CA ARG A 332 21.58 -2.87 11.89
C ARG A 332 20.44 -3.21 10.94
N GLN A 333 19.68 -4.27 11.22
CA GLN A 333 18.49 -4.64 10.43
C GLN A 333 17.42 -3.54 10.48
N VAL A 334 17.17 -2.95 11.65
CA VAL A 334 16.27 -1.80 11.79
C VAL A 334 16.70 -0.63 10.91
N HIS A 335 18.01 -0.33 10.86
CA HIS A 335 18.52 0.71 9.97
C HIS A 335 18.29 0.39 8.49
N GLN A 336 18.45 -0.88 8.08
CA GLN A 336 18.17 -1.32 6.71
C GLN A 336 16.67 -1.28 6.37
N ILE A 337 15.79 -1.62 7.32
CA ILE A 337 14.34 -1.51 7.16
C ILE A 337 13.94 -0.04 6.91
N ILE A 338 14.52 0.91 7.64
CA ILE A 338 14.14 2.33 7.58
C ILE A 338 14.83 3.05 6.41
N ASN A 339 16.15 2.89 6.26
CA ASN A 339 17.00 3.70 5.39
C ASN A 339 17.62 2.89 4.23
N GLY A 340 17.19 1.63 4.03
CA GLY A 340 17.71 0.79 2.94
C GLY A 340 17.50 1.43 1.57
N VAL A 341 18.54 1.39 0.73
CA VAL A 341 18.48 1.83 -0.67
C VAL A 341 19.25 0.81 -1.54
N PRO A 342 18.58 -0.01 -2.37
CA PRO A 342 17.12 -0.22 -2.43
C PRO A 342 16.56 -0.77 -1.11
N ASN A 343 15.26 -0.55 -0.87
CA ASN A 343 14.61 -1.03 0.35
C ASN A 343 13.94 -2.39 0.09
N GLU A 344 14.65 -3.47 0.43
CA GLU A 344 14.21 -4.85 0.20
C GLU A 344 12.87 -5.18 0.87
N PHE A 345 12.58 -4.57 2.04
CA PHE A 345 11.32 -4.82 2.76
C PHE A 345 10.14 -4.17 2.03
N VAL A 346 10.30 -2.93 1.58
CA VAL A 346 9.25 -2.22 0.83
C VAL A 346 9.04 -2.83 -0.55
N GLU A 347 10.12 -3.25 -1.22
CA GLU A 347 10.04 -3.99 -2.48
C GLU A 347 9.34 -5.35 -2.31
N MET A 348 9.70 -6.11 -1.28
CA MET A 348 9.02 -7.36 -0.95
C MET A 348 7.52 -7.16 -0.74
N LEU A 349 7.11 -6.13 0.02
CA LEU A 349 5.68 -5.86 0.26
C LEU A 349 4.92 -5.62 -1.04
N SER A 350 5.55 -4.99 -2.04
CA SER A 350 4.94 -4.77 -3.35
C SER A 350 4.69 -6.07 -4.14
N THR A 351 5.32 -7.17 -3.75
CA THR A 351 5.17 -8.50 -4.39
C THR A 351 4.16 -9.41 -3.71
N VAL A 352 3.63 -9.02 -2.53
CA VAL A 352 2.64 -9.80 -1.78
C VAL A 352 1.32 -9.86 -2.57
N LYS A 353 0.87 -11.08 -2.91
CA LYS A 353 -0.27 -11.30 -3.81
C LYS A 353 -1.58 -10.85 -3.18
N GLU A 354 -1.72 -11.06 -1.88
CA GLU A 354 -2.87 -10.66 -1.07
C GLU A 354 -3.03 -9.14 -1.13
N LEU A 355 -1.93 -8.39 -0.94
CA LEU A 355 -1.93 -6.94 -1.03
C LEU A 355 -2.27 -6.44 -2.44
N GLN A 356 -1.69 -7.06 -3.49
CA GLN A 356 -1.99 -6.69 -4.87
C GLN A 356 -3.48 -6.94 -5.22
N THR A 357 -4.00 -8.09 -4.79
CA THR A 357 -5.40 -8.49 -5.04
C THR A 357 -6.36 -7.59 -4.29
N TYR A 358 -6.11 -7.36 -3.00
CA TYR A 358 -6.91 -6.46 -2.19
C TYR A 358 -6.90 -5.03 -2.72
N SER A 359 -5.73 -4.53 -3.11
CA SER A 359 -5.63 -3.21 -3.74
C SER A 359 -6.42 -3.12 -5.04
N ALA A 360 -6.46 -4.20 -5.84
CA ALA A 360 -7.25 -4.23 -7.06
C ALA A 360 -8.76 -4.22 -6.76
N ILE A 361 -9.20 -4.91 -5.70
CA ILE A 361 -10.59 -4.88 -5.22
C ILE A 361 -10.97 -3.46 -4.81
N VAL A 362 -10.20 -2.84 -3.91
CA VAL A 362 -10.40 -1.46 -3.45
C VAL A 362 -10.39 -0.49 -4.64
N TYR A 363 -9.42 -0.60 -5.53
CA TYR A 363 -9.35 0.27 -6.71
C TYR A 363 -10.54 0.07 -7.67
N SER A 364 -11.09 -1.15 -7.75
CA SER A 364 -12.24 -1.44 -8.60
C SER A 364 -13.57 -1.00 -7.99
N SER A 365 -13.73 -1.04 -6.66
CA SER A 365 -14.97 -0.59 -6.00
C SER A 365 -15.23 0.89 -6.26
N PHE A 366 -14.20 1.73 -6.22
CA PHE A 366 -14.28 3.15 -6.55
C PHE A 366 -14.53 3.45 -8.05
N ASN A 367 -14.27 2.51 -8.95
CA ASN A 367 -14.47 2.69 -10.40
C ASN A 367 -15.78 2.07 -10.92
N LEU A 368 -16.41 1.17 -10.17
CA LEU A 368 -17.64 0.48 -10.58
C LEU A 368 -18.91 1.32 -10.37
N GLU A 369 -18.83 2.42 -9.62
CA GLU A 369 -19.94 3.38 -9.49
C GLU A 369 -20.10 4.32 -10.70
N ASP A 370 -19.17 4.23 -11.67
CA ASP A 370 -19.12 5.04 -12.89
C ASP A 370 -19.64 4.32 -14.16
N GLN A 371 -20.29 3.15 -14.04
CA GLN A 371 -20.92 2.43 -15.17
C GLN A 371 -22.45 2.39 -15.11
#